data_AF-A0A7X3V387-F1
#
_entry.id   AF-A0A7X3V387-F1
#
_cell.length_a   1.000
_cell.length_b   1.000
_cell.length_c   1.000
_cell.angle_alpha   90.00
_cell.angle_beta   90.00
_cell.angle_gamma   90.00
#
_symmetry.space_group_name_H-M   'P 1'
#
loop_
_entity.id
_entity.type
_entity.pdbx_description
1 polymer ?
#
loop_
_entity_poly.entity_id
_entity_poly.type
_entity_poly.pdbx_seq_one_letter_code
_entity_poly.pdbx_strand_id
1 'polypeptide(L)'
;VKAVSTYRGRDPRDFALFAFGGNGPVVAAAIADLLEMTTVVVPPNPGVFSAYGLLLSDIEQEAARSHLAQLSETGPAALGALYRELETGLAADMAAEGYAAGDYALRRLAELRYEGQAHELAVPVPEGPDGLPDTAAMASAFGAEHERTYGHRADAVAVESVTLRAVATVAVDKPAPKPKPGGATARSARPAFFGAAAGRPNVPVVPREALTAAPRGGPLIVEEYDATCVVPPGWTARLDAAQNIVLEKGGAK
;
A
#
# COMPACT_ATOMS: atom_id res chain seq x y z
N VAL A 1 -0.29 -14.11 4.67
CA VAL A 1 -0.16 -13.03 5.68
C VAL A 1 1.10 -13.17 6.53
N LYS A 2 1.28 -14.24 7.35
CA LYS A 2 2.49 -14.41 8.19
C LYS A 2 3.84 -14.30 7.46
N ALA A 3 3.92 -14.80 6.22
CA ALA A 3 5.13 -14.72 5.40
C ALA A 3 5.54 -13.29 4.99
N VAL A 4 4.59 -12.36 4.95
CA VAL A 4 4.84 -10.96 4.57
C VAL A 4 4.82 -10.01 5.79
N SER A 5 4.50 -10.51 6.99
CA SER A 5 4.50 -9.76 8.25
C SER A 5 5.49 -10.37 9.27
N THR A 6 5.08 -11.40 10.01
CA THR A 6 5.86 -12.00 11.10
C THR A 6 7.23 -12.49 10.65
N TYR A 7 7.32 -13.11 9.46
CA TYR A 7 8.60 -13.58 8.93
C TYR A 7 9.53 -12.44 8.48
N ARG A 8 9.01 -11.21 8.38
CA ARG A 8 9.78 -9.98 8.16
C ARG A 8 9.95 -9.17 9.45
N GLY A 9 9.77 -9.80 10.62
CA GLY A 9 9.92 -9.15 11.92
C GLY A 9 8.80 -8.18 12.31
N ARG A 10 7.67 -8.16 11.56
CA ARG A 10 6.55 -7.25 11.83
C ARG A 10 5.44 -7.97 12.58
N ASP A 11 4.99 -7.38 13.68
CA ASP A 11 3.84 -7.88 14.44
C ASP A 11 2.53 -7.56 13.69
N PRO A 12 1.74 -8.56 13.24
CA PRO A 12 0.47 -8.31 12.55
C PRO A 12 -0.52 -7.49 13.36
N ARG A 13 -0.43 -7.51 14.70
CA ARG A 13 -1.34 -6.81 15.61
C ARG A 13 -1.26 -5.30 15.49
N ASP A 14 -0.15 -4.78 14.98
CA ASP A 14 0.08 -3.35 14.76
C ASP A 14 -0.54 -2.85 13.44
N PHE A 15 -1.23 -3.72 12.68
CA PHE A 15 -1.76 -3.39 11.34
C PHE A 15 -3.26 -3.67 11.23
N ALA A 16 -3.89 -3.03 10.24
CA ALA A 16 -5.22 -3.39 9.77
C ALA A 16 -5.12 -4.35 8.57
N LEU A 17 -6.06 -5.31 8.49
CA LEU A 17 -6.15 -6.22 7.35
C LEU A 17 -7.02 -5.60 6.25
N PHE A 18 -6.41 -5.24 5.12
CA PHE A 18 -7.16 -4.77 3.96
C PHE A 18 -7.70 -5.97 3.16
N ALA A 19 -9.02 -6.12 3.09
CA ALA A 19 -9.69 -7.27 2.49
C ALA A 19 -10.43 -6.87 1.21
N PHE A 20 -9.87 -7.27 0.07
CA PHE A 20 -10.44 -7.07 -1.25
C PHE A 20 -10.43 -8.38 -2.06
N GLY A 21 -10.94 -8.33 -3.30
CA GLY A 21 -11.37 -9.49 -4.07
C GLY A 21 -12.75 -9.97 -3.60
N GLY A 22 -13.52 -10.61 -4.48
CA GLY A 22 -14.93 -10.95 -4.21
C GLY A 22 -15.13 -11.80 -2.93
N ASN A 23 -14.15 -12.64 -2.61
CA ASN A 23 -14.16 -13.52 -1.44
C ASN A 23 -13.28 -13.04 -0.27
N GLY A 24 -12.48 -11.98 -0.45
CA GLY A 24 -11.59 -11.50 0.62
C GLY A 24 -12.36 -11.15 1.90
N PRO A 25 -13.41 -10.31 1.81
CA PRO A 25 -14.24 -9.93 2.96
C PRO A 25 -15.05 -11.07 3.59
N VAL A 26 -15.17 -12.23 2.93
CA VAL A 26 -15.86 -13.42 3.47
C VAL A 26 -15.05 -14.06 4.59
N VAL A 27 -13.73 -14.13 4.43
CA VAL A 27 -12.82 -14.84 5.35
C VAL A 27 -11.99 -13.89 6.22
N ALA A 28 -12.02 -12.58 5.94
CA ALA A 28 -11.11 -11.61 6.53
C ALA A 28 -11.16 -11.56 8.06
N ALA A 29 -12.35 -11.54 8.67
CA ALA A 29 -12.49 -11.51 10.13
C ALA A 29 -11.89 -12.77 10.80
N ALA A 30 -12.07 -13.94 10.18
CA ALA A 30 -11.47 -15.19 10.68
C ALA A 30 -9.94 -15.18 10.56
N ILE A 31 -9.40 -14.64 9.45
CA ILE A 31 -7.95 -14.46 9.30
C ILE A 31 -7.42 -13.46 10.33
N ALA A 32 -8.13 -12.36 10.54
CA ALA A 32 -7.78 -11.36 11.54
C ALA A 32 -7.76 -11.96 12.95
N ASP A 33 -8.76 -12.76 13.31
CA ASP A 33 -8.80 -13.50 14.58
C ASP A 33 -7.60 -14.44 14.75
N LEU A 34 -7.23 -15.20 13.71
CA LEU A 34 -6.06 -16.10 13.72
C LEU A 34 -4.71 -15.38 13.87
N LEU A 35 -4.68 -14.08 13.57
CA LEU A 35 -3.50 -13.22 13.62
C LEU A 35 -3.58 -12.21 14.76
N GLU A 36 -4.60 -12.32 15.62
CA GLU A 36 -4.88 -11.39 16.72
C GLU A 36 -5.02 -9.92 16.29
N MET A 37 -5.38 -9.69 15.02
CA MET A 37 -5.65 -8.36 14.49
C MET A 37 -7.03 -7.89 14.93
N THR A 38 -7.16 -6.61 15.25
CA THR A 38 -8.43 -6.03 15.73
C THR A 38 -9.23 -5.33 14.65
N THR A 39 -8.62 -5.06 13.49
CA THR A 39 -9.19 -4.18 12.46
C THR A 39 -9.09 -4.82 11.09
N VAL A 40 -10.22 -4.89 10.38
CA VAL A 40 -10.31 -5.25 8.96
C VAL A 40 -10.90 -4.07 8.20
N VAL A 41 -10.37 -3.76 7.03
CA VAL A 41 -10.88 -2.71 6.16
C VAL A 41 -11.28 -3.33 4.82
N VAL A 42 -12.53 -3.14 4.42
CA VAL A 42 -13.07 -3.61 3.14
C VAL A 42 -13.38 -2.38 2.28
N PRO A 43 -12.65 -2.13 1.19
CA PRO A 43 -12.81 -0.94 0.39
C PRO A 43 -14.11 -0.94 -0.40
N PRO A 44 -14.56 0.21 -0.94
CA PRO A 44 -15.59 0.25 -1.99
C PRO A 44 -15.21 -0.63 -3.18
N ASN A 45 -16.20 -1.29 -3.78
CA ASN A 45 -16.02 -2.20 -4.92
C ASN A 45 -14.90 -3.23 -4.68
N PRO A 46 -14.95 -3.97 -3.56
CA PRO A 46 -13.83 -4.82 -3.16
C PRO A 46 -13.59 -5.94 -4.18
N GLY A 47 -14.62 -6.40 -4.90
CA GLY A 47 -14.50 -7.42 -5.93
C GLY A 47 -13.64 -7.00 -7.12
N VAL A 48 -13.63 -5.71 -7.45
CA VAL A 48 -12.89 -5.13 -8.58
C VAL A 48 -11.81 -4.14 -8.15
N PHE A 49 -11.39 -4.21 -6.88
CA PHE A 49 -10.51 -3.21 -6.29
C PHE A 49 -9.16 -3.05 -7.02
N SER A 50 -8.63 -4.11 -7.63
CA SER A 50 -7.41 -4.02 -8.45
C SER A 50 -7.58 -3.14 -9.68
N ALA A 51 -8.73 -3.23 -10.37
CA ALA A 51 -9.05 -2.36 -11.51
C ALA A 51 -9.32 -0.92 -11.05
N TYR A 52 -9.95 -0.76 -9.88
CA TYR A 52 -10.12 0.55 -9.27
C TYR A 52 -8.77 1.21 -8.92
N GLY A 53 -7.80 0.44 -8.44
CA GLY A 53 -6.43 0.91 -8.21
C GLY A 53 -5.79 1.46 -9.48
N LEU A 54 -5.97 0.81 -10.62
CA LEU A 54 -5.45 1.29 -11.91
C LEU A 54 -6.04 2.66 -12.32
N LEU A 55 -7.32 2.92 -12.00
CA LEU A 55 -7.96 4.22 -12.25
C LEU A 55 -7.44 5.35 -11.35
N LEU A 56 -6.84 5.00 -10.19
CA LEU A 56 -6.33 5.95 -9.21
C LEU A 56 -4.80 6.09 -9.23
N SER A 57 -4.13 5.29 -10.05
CA SER A 57 -2.68 5.35 -10.20
C SER A 57 -2.28 6.55 -11.04
N ASP A 58 -1.23 7.22 -10.61
CA ASP A 58 -0.55 8.20 -11.44
C ASP A 58 0.17 7.47 -12.59
N ILE A 59 0.39 8.17 -13.70
CA ILE A 59 1.14 7.59 -14.82
C ILE A 59 2.61 7.77 -14.50
N GLU A 60 3.36 6.67 -14.45
CA GLU A 60 4.81 6.70 -14.25
C GLU A 60 5.54 6.09 -15.44
N GLN A 61 6.56 6.80 -15.92
CA GLN A 61 7.59 6.24 -16.77
C GLN A 61 8.93 6.30 -16.04
N GLU A 62 9.79 5.31 -16.28
CA GLU A 62 11.11 5.26 -15.68
C GLU A 62 12.21 4.97 -16.68
N ALA A 63 13.37 5.59 -16.45
CA ALA A 63 14.62 5.26 -17.09
C ALA A 63 15.59 4.77 -16.01
N ALA A 64 16.26 3.65 -16.26
CA ALA A 64 17.17 3.03 -15.32
C ALA A 64 18.51 2.69 -15.97
N ARG A 65 19.60 2.78 -15.20
CA ARG A 65 20.94 2.37 -15.62
C ARG A 65 21.66 1.65 -14.49
N SER A 66 22.27 0.52 -14.80
CA SER A 66 23.16 -0.18 -13.88
C SER A 66 24.40 0.67 -13.58
N HIS A 67 24.71 0.80 -12.30
CA HIS A 67 25.82 1.55 -11.76
C HIS A 67 26.31 0.82 -10.51
N LEU A 68 27.16 -0.19 -10.72
CA LEU A 68 27.76 -0.99 -9.65
C LEU A 68 29.08 -0.35 -9.24
N ALA A 69 29.06 0.43 -8.17
CA ALA A 69 30.22 1.12 -7.62
C ALA A 69 29.97 1.48 -6.15
N GLN A 70 31.04 1.62 -5.35
CA GLN A 70 30.89 2.21 -4.03
C GLN A 70 30.43 3.66 -4.17
N LEU A 71 29.42 4.03 -3.39
CA LEU A 71 28.81 5.34 -3.47
C LEU A 71 29.80 6.46 -3.13
N SER A 72 30.75 6.19 -2.22
CA SER A 72 31.85 7.09 -1.86
C SER A 72 32.89 7.28 -2.97
N GLU A 73 33.01 6.34 -3.90
CA GLU A 73 33.97 6.40 -5.01
C GLU A 73 33.41 7.20 -6.20
N THR A 74 32.09 7.41 -6.25
CA THR A 74 31.44 8.17 -7.32
C THR A 74 31.21 9.61 -6.88
N GLY A 75 31.97 10.54 -7.45
CA GLY A 75 31.81 11.97 -7.13
C GLY A 75 30.43 12.52 -7.55
N PRO A 76 29.88 13.52 -6.82
CA PRO A 76 28.60 14.14 -7.13
C PRO A 76 28.43 14.57 -8.59
N ALA A 77 29.48 15.12 -9.20
CA ALA A 77 29.46 15.56 -10.60
C ALA A 77 29.28 14.39 -11.59
N ALA A 78 29.88 13.23 -11.31
CA ALA A 78 29.74 12.04 -12.14
C ALA A 78 28.33 11.47 -12.02
N LEU A 79 27.80 11.35 -10.79
CA LEU A 79 26.40 10.93 -10.58
C LEU A 79 25.41 11.89 -11.24
N GLY A 80 25.63 13.20 -11.11
CA GLY A 80 24.79 14.21 -11.74
C GLY A 80 24.79 14.10 -13.27
N ALA A 81 25.92 13.74 -13.89
CA ALA A 81 25.97 13.47 -15.33
C ALA A 81 25.13 12.23 -15.71
N LEU A 82 25.24 11.15 -14.95
CA LEU A 82 24.45 9.92 -15.17
C LEU A 82 22.94 10.17 -15.05
N TYR A 83 22.51 10.94 -14.04
CA TYR A 83 21.10 11.30 -13.91
C TYR A 83 20.62 12.20 -15.05
N ARG A 84 21.41 13.19 -15.48
CA ARG A 84 21.03 14.04 -16.64
C ARG A 84 20.83 13.22 -17.91
N GLU A 85 21.64 12.19 -18.14
CA GLU A 85 21.45 11.26 -19.27
C GLU A 85 20.10 10.53 -19.18
N LEU A 86 19.78 9.97 -18.01
CA LEU A 86 18.49 9.30 -17.77
C LEU A 86 17.31 10.26 -17.94
N GLU A 87 17.40 11.47 -17.37
CA GLU A 87 16.37 12.49 -17.41
C GLU A 87 16.12 13.01 -18.82
N THR A 88 17.19 13.18 -19.61
CA THR A 88 17.08 13.61 -21.01
C THR A 88 16.38 12.54 -21.87
N GLY A 89 16.73 11.27 -21.68
CA GLY A 89 16.06 10.16 -22.36
C GLY A 89 14.59 10.07 -21.97
N LEU A 90 14.31 10.10 -20.66
CA LEU A 90 12.95 10.04 -20.14
C LEU A 90 12.10 11.23 -20.60
N ALA A 91 12.66 12.43 -20.66
CA ALA A 91 11.95 13.60 -21.18
C ALA A 91 11.58 13.45 -22.67
N ALA A 92 12.43 12.80 -23.47
CA ALA A 92 12.12 12.50 -24.86
C ALA A 92 11.00 11.46 -25.00
N ASP A 93 11.00 10.43 -24.16
CA ASP A 93 9.94 9.41 -24.12
C ASP A 93 8.59 10.02 -23.70
N MET A 94 8.58 10.84 -22.65
CA MET A 94 7.39 11.57 -22.20
C MET A 94 6.84 12.51 -23.29
N ALA A 95 7.73 13.20 -24.02
CA ALA A 95 7.33 14.06 -25.13
C ALA A 95 6.73 13.27 -26.30
N ALA A 96 7.22 12.06 -26.57
CA ALA A 96 6.66 11.16 -27.58
C ALA A 96 5.25 10.68 -27.21
N GLU A 97 4.93 10.60 -25.92
CA GLU A 97 3.58 10.32 -25.41
C GLU A 97 2.68 11.56 -25.31
N GLY A 98 3.20 12.74 -25.63
CA GLY A 98 2.44 13.99 -25.68
C GLY A 98 2.47 14.82 -24.40
N TYR A 99 3.35 14.53 -23.45
CA TYR A 99 3.53 15.32 -22.23
C TYR A 99 4.67 16.35 -22.37
N ALA A 100 4.40 17.59 -21.98
CA ALA A 100 5.41 18.63 -21.84
C ALA A 100 6.12 18.55 -20.47
N ALA A 101 7.28 19.21 -20.33
CA ALA A 101 8.07 19.18 -19.09
C ALA A 101 7.34 19.71 -17.84
N GLY A 102 6.24 20.48 -18.01
CA GLY A 102 5.41 20.96 -16.91
C GLY A 102 4.28 20.01 -16.51
N ASP A 103 4.02 18.96 -17.28
CA ASP A 103 2.90 18.03 -17.08
C ASP A 103 3.25 16.89 -16.11
N TYR A 104 4.54 16.70 -15.80
CA TYR A 104 5.02 15.64 -14.92
C TYR A 104 6.04 16.16 -13.89
N ALA A 105 6.08 15.50 -12.75
CA ALA A 105 7.14 15.67 -11.77
C ALA A 105 8.25 14.63 -12.01
N LEU A 106 9.50 15.06 -11.89
CA LEU A 106 10.66 14.21 -12.03
C LEU A 106 11.28 13.92 -10.66
N ARG A 107 11.65 12.67 -10.39
CA ARG A 107 12.36 12.26 -9.18
C ARG A 107 13.49 11.28 -9.48
N ARG A 108 14.57 11.40 -8.72
CA ARG A 108 15.74 10.51 -8.79
C ARG A 108 15.69 9.49 -7.66
N LEU A 109 15.99 8.23 -7.99
CA LEU A 109 16.18 7.15 -7.03
C LEU A 109 17.53 6.45 -7.27
N ALA A 110 18.05 5.84 -6.23
CA ALA A 110 19.17 4.92 -6.31
C ALA A 110 18.83 3.62 -5.57
N GLU A 111 19.15 2.48 -6.18
CA GLU A 111 19.09 1.17 -5.55
C GLU A 111 20.44 0.87 -4.95
N LEU A 112 20.48 0.85 -3.61
CA LEU A 112 21.69 0.76 -2.82
C LEU A 112 21.69 -0.52 -1.97
N ARG A 113 22.88 -1.00 -1.64
CA ARG A 113 23.07 -2.14 -0.72
C ARG A 113 24.37 -1.98 0.06
N TYR A 114 24.51 -2.69 1.17
CA TYR A 114 25.83 -2.86 1.77
C TYR A 114 26.69 -3.76 0.88
N GLU A 115 28.00 -3.48 0.84
CA GLU A 115 28.96 -4.33 0.13
C GLU A 115 28.83 -5.80 0.57
N GLY A 116 28.70 -6.70 -0.41
CA GLY A 116 28.49 -8.14 -0.18
C GLY A 116 27.05 -8.58 0.13
N GLN A 117 26.08 -7.65 0.20
CA GLN A 117 24.66 -7.98 0.36
C GLN A 117 24.02 -8.40 -0.97
N ALA A 118 22.99 -9.27 -0.90
CA ALA A 118 22.31 -9.81 -2.08
C ALA A 118 21.07 -9.02 -2.54
N HIS A 119 20.58 -8.07 -1.72
CA HIS A 119 19.35 -7.34 -1.98
C HIS A 119 19.55 -5.84 -1.81
N GLU A 120 19.00 -5.08 -2.74
CA GLU A 120 19.02 -3.63 -2.77
C GLU A 120 17.79 -3.00 -2.12
N LEU A 121 17.93 -1.76 -1.66
CA LEU A 121 16.83 -0.88 -1.25
C LEU A 121 16.87 0.39 -2.08
N ALA A 122 15.70 0.80 -2.59
CA ALA A 122 15.55 2.05 -3.33
C ALA A 122 15.44 3.23 -2.36
N VAL A 123 16.26 4.26 -2.55
CA VAL A 123 16.24 5.49 -1.75
C VAL A 123 16.15 6.72 -2.65
N PRO A 124 15.55 7.83 -2.15
CA PRO A 124 15.59 9.11 -2.86
C PRO A 124 17.03 9.62 -2.98
N VAL A 125 17.27 10.41 -4.02
CA VAL A 125 18.56 11.06 -4.28
C VAL A 125 18.41 12.55 -3.97
N PRO A 126 18.73 12.98 -2.75
CA PRO A 126 18.71 14.40 -2.39
C PRO A 126 19.76 15.19 -3.17
N GLU A 127 19.43 16.44 -3.46
CA GLU A 127 20.35 17.39 -4.04
C GLU A 127 21.13 18.11 -2.93
N GLY A 128 22.44 18.24 -3.12
CA GLY A 128 23.31 19.05 -2.29
C GLY A 128 23.21 20.54 -2.62
N PRO A 129 23.98 21.40 -1.93
CA PRO A 129 23.95 22.85 -2.14
C PRO A 129 24.34 23.32 -3.55
N ASP A 130 25.04 22.47 -4.31
CA ASP A 130 25.46 22.68 -5.68
C ASP A 130 24.46 22.14 -6.72
N GLY A 131 23.32 21.60 -6.28
CA GLY A 131 22.32 20.98 -7.14
C GLY A 131 22.74 19.62 -7.69
N LEU A 132 23.82 19.04 -7.19
CA LEU A 132 24.28 17.69 -7.55
C LEU A 132 23.83 16.66 -6.51
N PRO A 133 23.80 15.35 -6.85
CA PRO A 133 23.49 14.30 -5.89
C PRO A 133 24.40 14.33 -4.65
N ASP A 134 23.79 14.33 -3.46
CA ASP A 134 24.50 14.23 -2.19
C ASP A 134 24.66 12.76 -1.76
N THR A 135 25.85 12.21 -1.99
CA THR A 135 26.18 10.81 -1.69
C THR A 135 26.13 10.49 -0.20
N ALA A 136 26.46 11.44 0.68
CA ALA A 136 26.41 11.23 2.12
C ALA A 136 24.95 11.16 2.60
N ALA A 137 24.10 12.04 2.08
CA ALA A 137 22.67 12.02 2.38
C ALA A 137 21.98 10.77 1.79
N MET A 138 22.38 10.31 0.61
CA MET A 138 21.94 9.02 0.04
C MET A 138 22.32 7.83 0.94
N ALA A 139 23.58 7.76 1.41
CA ALA A 139 24.03 6.71 2.32
C ALA A 139 23.25 6.73 3.66
N SER A 140 22.99 7.92 4.19
CA SER A 140 22.17 8.09 5.40
C SER A 140 20.73 7.64 5.18
N ALA A 141 20.12 8.00 4.03
CA ALA A 141 18.78 7.56 3.67
C ALA A 141 18.69 6.03 3.55
N PHE A 142 19.72 5.40 2.98
CA PHE A 142 19.83 3.94 2.91
C PHE A 142 19.96 3.29 4.29
N GLY A 143 20.82 3.81 5.16
CA GLY A 143 20.95 3.30 6.53
C GLY A 143 19.62 3.33 7.29
N ALA A 144 18.88 4.44 7.19
CA ALA A 144 17.56 4.57 7.80
C ALA A 144 16.53 3.61 7.19
N GLU A 145 16.51 3.45 5.87
CA GLU A 145 15.58 2.55 5.18
C GLU A 145 15.89 1.06 5.46
N HIS A 146 17.16 0.72 5.60
CA HIS A 146 17.61 -0.61 5.98
C HIS A 146 17.23 -0.93 7.43
N GLU A 147 17.38 0.03 8.35
CA GLU A 147 16.92 -0.13 9.73
C GLU A 147 15.40 -0.29 9.80
N ARG A 148 14.65 0.50 9.03
CA ARG A 148 13.19 0.38 8.94
C ARG A 148 12.73 -0.96 8.36
N THR A 149 13.45 -1.49 7.38
CA THR A 149 13.05 -2.71 6.65
C THR A 149 13.53 -3.99 7.34
N TYR A 150 14.74 -4.00 7.90
CA TYR A 150 15.41 -5.18 8.45
C TYR A 150 15.77 -5.05 9.94
N GLY A 151 15.46 -3.93 10.59
CA GLY A 151 15.66 -3.73 12.03
C GLY A 151 17.08 -3.39 12.46
N HIS A 152 18.00 -3.11 11.52
CA HIS A 152 19.39 -2.77 11.83
C HIS A 152 20.04 -1.92 10.72
N ARG A 153 21.14 -1.22 11.05
CA ARG A 153 22.00 -0.47 10.12
C ARG A 153 23.47 -0.85 10.34
N ALA A 154 24.29 -0.78 9.29
CA ALA A 154 25.70 -1.19 9.30
C ALA A 154 26.59 -0.03 8.82
N ASP A 155 26.70 1.03 9.64
CA ASP A 155 27.37 2.28 9.26
C ASP A 155 28.87 2.13 8.93
N ALA A 156 29.49 1.04 9.38
CA ALA A 156 30.89 0.73 9.11
C ALA A 156 31.11 0.02 7.76
N VAL A 157 30.05 -0.44 7.09
CA VAL A 157 30.13 -1.17 5.82
C VAL A 157 29.90 -0.20 4.67
N ALA A 158 30.72 -0.32 3.62
CA ALA A 158 30.58 0.51 2.43
C ALA A 158 29.21 0.28 1.77
N VAL A 159 28.64 1.37 1.23
CA VAL A 159 27.37 1.32 0.48
C VAL A 159 27.70 1.27 -1.00
N GLU A 160 27.21 0.25 -1.69
CA GLU A 160 27.26 0.14 -3.14
C GLU A 160 25.99 0.71 -3.75
N SER A 161 26.15 1.52 -4.79
CA SER A 161 25.10 1.71 -5.79
C SER A 161 25.05 0.47 -6.68
N VAL A 162 23.85 0.10 -7.12
CA VAL A 162 23.62 -0.97 -8.11
C VAL A 162 22.86 -0.44 -9.33
N THR A 163 21.82 0.36 -9.11
CA THR A 163 20.99 0.94 -10.18
C THR A 163 20.67 2.40 -9.88
N LEU A 164 20.80 3.28 -10.87
CA LEU A 164 20.29 4.65 -10.83
C LEU A 164 18.99 4.73 -11.63
N ARG A 165 17.99 5.44 -11.12
CA ARG A 165 16.67 5.57 -11.76
C ARG A 165 16.20 7.03 -11.78
N ALA A 166 15.65 7.45 -12.90
CA ALA A 166 14.84 8.65 -13.00
C ALA A 166 13.39 8.22 -13.25
N VAL A 167 12.44 8.83 -12.53
CA VAL A 167 11.01 8.53 -12.65
C VAL A 167 10.27 9.82 -12.95
N ALA A 168 9.46 9.81 -14.01
CA ALA A 168 8.55 10.88 -14.38
C ALA A 168 7.13 10.45 -13.97
N THR A 169 6.43 11.30 -13.23
CA THR A 169 5.09 11.02 -12.70
C THR A 169 4.12 12.09 -13.18
N VAL A 170 3.10 11.72 -13.94
CA VAL A 170 1.96 12.57 -14.29
C VAL A 170 0.84 12.32 -13.29
N ALA A 171 0.45 13.37 -12.56
CA ALA A 171 -0.66 13.28 -11.62
C ALA A 171 -1.98 13.08 -12.37
N VAL A 172 -2.72 12.04 -11.99
CA VAL A 172 -4.08 11.81 -12.51
C VAL A 172 -5.09 12.45 -11.56
N ASP A 173 -6.13 13.08 -12.08
CA ASP A 173 -7.24 13.56 -11.23
C ASP A 173 -8.02 12.36 -10.67
N LYS A 174 -7.92 12.15 -9.36
CA LYS A 174 -8.43 10.96 -8.69
C LYS A 174 -9.89 11.20 -8.28
N PRO A 175 -10.86 10.41 -8.79
CA PRO A 175 -12.25 10.58 -8.41
C PRO A 175 -12.44 10.40 -6.90
N ALA A 176 -13.06 11.39 -6.26
CA ALA A 176 -13.43 11.31 -4.86
C ALA A 176 -14.45 10.17 -4.62
N PRO A 177 -14.34 9.43 -3.50
CA PRO A 177 -15.38 8.48 -3.09
C PRO A 177 -16.71 9.23 -2.94
N LYS A 178 -17.75 8.78 -3.66
CA LYS A 178 -19.09 9.36 -3.51
C LYS A 178 -19.85 8.60 -2.42
N PRO A 179 -20.26 9.26 -1.33
CA PRO A 179 -21.12 8.62 -0.35
C PRO A 179 -22.44 8.26 -1.01
N LYS A 180 -22.88 7.02 -0.82
CA LYS A 180 -24.22 6.61 -1.24
C LYS A 180 -25.24 7.00 -0.17
N PRO A 181 -26.48 7.35 -0.52
CA PRO A 181 -27.50 7.71 0.47
C PRO A 181 -27.68 6.56 1.46
N GLY A 182 -27.60 6.86 2.76
CA GLY A 182 -27.91 5.92 3.82
C GLY A 182 -29.42 5.65 3.94
N GLY A 183 -29.79 4.65 4.72
CA GLY A 183 -31.19 4.34 5.04
C GLY A 183 -31.77 3.11 4.34
N ALA A 184 -30.94 2.36 3.61
CA ALA A 184 -31.35 1.06 3.09
C ALA A 184 -31.55 0.06 4.24
N THR A 185 -32.62 -0.72 4.17
CA THR A 185 -32.94 -1.74 5.19
C THR A 185 -32.41 -3.11 4.80
N ALA A 186 -32.52 -4.09 5.71
CA ALA A 186 -32.23 -5.48 5.38
C ALA A 186 -33.09 -5.94 4.20
N ARG A 187 -32.44 -6.58 3.23
CA ARG A 187 -33.10 -7.12 2.03
C ARG A 187 -33.65 -8.52 2.29
N SER A 188 -32.98 -9.29 3.13
CA SER A 188 -33.36 -10.65 3.52
C SER A 188 -32.66 -11.07 4.80
N ALA A 189 -32.95 -12.28 5.27
CA ALA A 189 -32.14 -12.97 6.27
C ALA A 189 -31.92 -14.42 5.82
N ARG A 190 -30.75 -14.99 6.12
CA ARG A 190 -30.44 -16.38 5.79
C ARG A 190 -29.70 -17.09 6.92
N PRO A 191 -29.91 -18.41 7.12
CA PRO A 191 -29.11 -19.20 8.06
C PRO A 191 -27.63 -19.18 7.67
N ALA A 192 -26.73 -18.87 8.61
CA ALA A 192 -25.28 -18.96 8.39
C ALA A 192 -24.58 -19.55 9.62
N PHE A 193 -23.58 -20.41 9.40
CA PHE A 193 -22.87 -21.09 10.48
C PHE A 193 -21.62 -20.33 10.91
N PHE A 194 -21.50 -20.00 12.19
CA PHE A 194 -20.34 -19.32 12.77
C PHE A 194 -19.57 -20.20 13.78
N GLY A 195 -19.55 -21.51 13.53
CA GLY A 195 -18.90 -22.48 14.42
C GLY A 195 -19.84 -23.01 15.51
N ALA A 196 -19.37 -24.03 16.23
CA ALA A 196 -20.19 -24.79 17.19
C ALA A 196 -20.76 -23.92 18.32
N ALA A 197 -20.01 -22.93 18.81
CA ALA A 197 -20.43 -22.06 19.90
C ALA A 197 -21.55 -21.07 19.49
N ALA A 198 -21.52 -20.56 18.26
CA ALA A 198 -22.48 -19.58 17.77
C ALA A 198 -23.64 -20.19 16.95
N GLY A 199 -23.49 -21.45 16.50
CA GLY A 199 -24.54 -22.18 15.78
C GLY A 199 -24.85 -21.62 14.40
N ARG A 200 -26.12 -21.78 13.96
CA ARG A 200 -26.64 -21.35 12.65
C ARG A 200 -27.76 -20.32 12.77
N PRO A 201 -27.52 -19.11 13.31
CA PRO A 201 -28.55 -18.09 13.42
C PRO A 201 -29.06 -17.66 12.03
N ASN A 202 -30.28 -17.13 11.99
CA ASN A 202 -30.78 -16.44 10.80
C ASN A 202 -30.16 -15.04 10.76
N VAL A 203 -29.28 -14.78 9.80
CA VAL A 203 -28.44 -13.58 9.74
C VAL A 203 -29.04 -12.55 8.78
N PRO A 204 -29.21 -11.29 9.20
CA PRO A 204 -29.60 -10.21 8.30
C PRO A 204 -28.61 -10.03 7.15
N VAL A 205 -29.15 -9.91 5.94
CA VAL A 205 -28.40 -9.59 4.73
C VAL A 205 -28.76 -8.17 4.31
N VAL A 206 -27.76 -7.30 4.28
CA VAL A 206 -27.95 -5.87 4.08
C VAL A 206 -27.07 -5.34 2.93
N PRO A 207 -27.50 -4.29 2.21
CA PRO A 207 -26.60 -3.50 1.38
C PRO A 207 -25.51 -2.80 2.19
N ARG A 208 -24.41 -2.41 1.53
CA ARG A 208 -23.41 -1.51 2.13
C ARG A 208 -24.06 -0.21 2.62
N GLU A 209 -25.02 0.30 1.86
CA GLU A 209 -25.80 1.52 2.13
C GLU A 209 -26.68 1.43 3.39
N ALA A 210 -26.82 0.23 3.98
CA ALA A 210 -27.47 0.04 5.28
C ALA A 210 -26.53 0.24 6.47
N LEU A 211 -25.22 0.35 6.23
CA LEU A 211 -24.24 0.72 7.24
C LEU A 211 -24.12 2.24 7.32
N THR A 212 -23.72 2.73 8.49
CA THR A 212 -23.49 4.15 8.75
C THR A 212 -22.15 4.31 9.45
N ALA A 213 -21.79 5.54 9.84
CA ALA A 213 -20.64 5.78 10.71
C ALA A 213 -20.78 5.13 12.10
N ALA A 214 -22.01 4.85 12.55
CA ALA A 214 -22.25 4.16 13.81
C ALA A 214 -21.95 2.65 13.69
N PRO A 215 -21.19 2.06 14.63
CA PRO A 215 -20.93 0.62 14.66
C PRO A 215 -22.22 -0.21 14.76
N ARG A 216 -22.31 -1.24 13.92
CA ARG A 216 -23.38 -2.25 13.94
C ARG A 216 -22.78 -3.61 14.28
N GLY A 217 -23.27 -4.24 15.34
CA GLY A 217 -22.80 -5.57 15.77
C GLY A 217 -23.20 -6.70 14.82
N GLY A 218 -22.32 -7.70 14.69
CA GLY A 218 -22.62 -8.97 14.05
C GLY A 218 -23.45 -9.93 14.93
N PRO A 219 -23.97 -11.05 14.38
CA PRO A 219 -23.74 -11.52 13.02
C PRO A 219 -24.50 -10.69 11.98
N LEU A 220 -23.80 -10.30 10.91
CA LEU A 220 -24.34 -9.51 9.81
C LEU A 220 -23.65 -9.91 8.51
N ILE A 221 -24.41 -9.97 7.42
CA ILE A 221 -23.87 -10.17 6.07
C ILE A 221 -24.14 -8.89 5.28
N VAL A 222 -23.09 -8.33 4.70
CA VAL A 222 -23.17 -7.19 3.80
C VAL A 222 -22.95 -7.69 2.38
N GLU A 223 -23.97 -7.59 1.53
CA GLU A 223 -23.92 -8.03 0.13
C GLU A 223 -23.86 -6.84 -0.82
N GLU A 224 -22.85 -6.89 -1.68
CA GLU A 224 -22.64 -5.96 -2.77
C GLU A 224 -22.74 -6.73 -4.10
N TYR A 225 -22.77 -6.00 -5.21
CA TYR A 225 -22.84 -6.62 -6.53
C TYR A 225 -21.62 -7.51 -6.82
N ASP A 226 -20.43 -7.10 -6.34
CA ASP A 226 -19.14 -7.69 -6.67
C ASP A 226 -18.47 -8.44 -5.52
N ALA A 227 -19.07 -8.45 -4.31
CA ALA A 227 -18.51 -9.11 -3.15
C ALA A 227 -19.52 -9.36 -2.02
N THR A 228 -19.11 -10.18 -1.05
CA THR A 228 -19.83 -10.38 0.22
C THR A 228 -18.88 -10.18 1.40
N CYS A 229 -19.25 -9.30 2.33
CA CYS A 229 -18.55 -9.10 3.60
C CYS A 229 -19.32 -9.77 4.74
N VAL A 230 -18.62 -10.57 5.54
CA VAL A 230 -19.19 -11.28 6.68
C VAL A 230 -18.70 -10.63 7.97
N VAL A 231 -19.63 -10.17 8.80
CA VAL A 231 -19.37 -9.65 10.14
C VAL A 231 -19.77 -10.73 11.13
N PRO A 232 -18.83 -11.51 11.69
CA PRO A 232 -19.17 -12.58 12.62
C PRO A 232 -19.59 -12.03 13.99
N PRO A 233 -20.15 -12.88 14.88
CA PRO A 233 -20.38 -12.51 16.27
C PRO A 233 -19.11 -12.00 16.95
N GLY A 234 -19.23 -10.98 17.81
CA GLY A 234 -18.08 -10.36 18.49
C GLY A 234 -17.36 -9.28 17.67
N TRP A 235 -17.73 -9.11 16.39
CA TRP A 235 -17.25 -8.03 15.54
C TRP A 235 -18.35 -6.97 15.31
N THR A 236 -17.93 -5.75 15.03
CA THR A 236 -18.80 -4.65 14.60
C THR A 236 -18.39 -4.16 13.22
N ALA A 237 -19.31 -3.55 12.49
CA ALA A 237 -19.07 -2.96 11.17
C ALA A 237 -19.61 -1.52 11.10
N ARG A 238 -18.86 -0.62 10.47
CA ARG A 238 -19.27 0.77 10.17
C ARG A 238 -18.68 1.23 8.84
N LEU A 239 -19.22 2.32 8.30
CA LEU A 239 -18.59 3.06 7.19
C LEU A 239 -17.69 4.17 7.72
N ASP A 240 -16.51 4.33 7.14
CA ASP A 240 -15.69 5.52 7.33
C ASP A 240 -16.00 6.62 6.30
N ALA A 241 -15.27 7.73 6.37
CA ALA A 241 -15.44 8.85 5.45
C ALA A 241 -15.12 8.50 3.98
N ALA A 242 -14.26 7.50 3.75
CA ALA A 242 -13.91 6.98 2.43
C ALA A 242 -14.85 5.86 1.95
N GLN A 243 -15.94 5.60 2.69
CA GLN A 243 -16.92 4.55 2.42
C GLN A 243 -16.37 3.13 2.54
N ASN A 244 -15.23 2.92 3.21
CA ASN A 244 -14.76 1.58 3.56
C ASN A 244 -15.68 0.99 4.62
N ILE A 245 -15.95 -0.31 4.54
CA ILE A 245 -16.50 -1.05 5.68
C ILE A 245 -15.32 -1.36 6.61
N VAL A 246 -15.35 -0.76 7.79
CA VAL A 246 -14.36 -1.02 8.85
C VAL A 246 -14.98 -2.03 9.81
N LEU A 247 -14.36 -3.21 9.91
CA LEU A 247 -14.68 -4.18 10.94
C LEU A 247 -13.74 -4.01 12.12
N GLU A 248 -14.32 -3.93 13.32
CA GLU A 248 -13.58 -3.82 14.57
C GLU A 248 -14.01 -4.96 15.49
N LYS A 249 -13.03 -5.69 16.02
CA LYS A 249 -13.26 -6.72 17.03
C LYS A 249 -13.64 -6.04 18.33
N GLY A 250 -14.81 -6.36 18.88
CA GLY A 250 -15.22 -5.88 20.19
C GLY A 250 -14.19 -6.29 21.23
N GLY A 251 -13.63 -5.33 21.95
CA GLY A 251 -12.73 -5.62 23.06
C GLY A 251 -13.49 -6.45 24.11
N ALA A 252 -12.92 -7.59 24.49
CA ALA A 252 -13.28 -8.19 25.77
C ALA A 252 -12.87 -7.17 26.84
N LYS A 253 -13.86 -6.50 27.45
CA LYS A 253 -13.70 -5.99 28.80
C LYS A 253 -14.17 -7.07 29.76
#